data_AF-A0A3C0Q409-F1
#
_entry.id   AF-A0A3C0Q409-F1
#
_cell.length_a   1.000
_cell.length_b   1.000
_cell.length_c   1.000
_cell.angle_alpha   90.00
_cell.angle_beta   90.00
_cell.angle_gamma   90.00
#
_symmetry.space_group_name_H-M   'P 1'
#
loop_
_entity.id
_entity.type
_entity.pdbx_description
1 polymer ?
#
loop_
_entity_poly.entity_id
_entity_poly.type
_entity_poly.pdbx_seq_one_letter_code
_entity_poly.pdbx_strand_id
1 'polypeptide(L)'
;MSGLVIARSYESRLLSCAMTVKDFFWIRFIRLYPLYIAGLFLGVGYIVFRWFIKHEDPFDAFDLARGLFLNGLFIPDFFDEKLIFRINPAAWSLSLEWIINIIYAVVAVKFSNRVLLCIAGGGAALMMIMGLHEQTLDLGWSSENFIGGFVRILYSFTMGILLYRLIQSRGMPFKINALLLLPVIFIALIIPMLCPDFGLYLFGRFEI
;
A
#
# COMPACT_ATOMS: atom_id res chain seq x y z
N MET A 1 3.75 -2.63 2.90
CA MET A 1 5.12 -2.89 3.39
C MET A 1 6.11 -1.90 2.77
N SER A 2 7.28 -1.71 3.40
CA SER A 2 8.28 -0.72 2.95
C SER A 2 9.34 -1.33 2.04
N GLY A 3 9.64 -0.64 0.92
CA GLY A 3 10.73 -1.01 0.00
C GLY A 3 12.10 -1.09 0.68
N LEU A 4 12.31 -0.34 1.78
CA LEU A 4 13.52 -0.40 2.60
C LEU A 4 13.78 -1.80 3.16
N VAL A 5 12.74 -2.42 3.74
CA VAL A 5 12.84 -3.74 4.39
C VAL A 5 13.11 -4.82 3.35
N ILE A 6 12.47 -4.71 2.18
CA ILE A 6 12.63 -5.66 1.08
C ILE A 6 14.02 -5.58 0.50
N ALA A 7 14.47 -4.36 0.18
CA ALA A 7 15.80 -4.11 -0.34
C ALA A 7 16.86 -4.64 0.62
N ARG A 8 16.76 -4.30 1.91
CA ARG A 8 17.67 -4.80 2.94
C ARG A 8 17.73 -6.32 3.06
N SER A 9 16.60 -7.01 2.91
CA SER A 9 16.52 -8.46 3.17
C SER A 9 16.87 -9.31 1.94
N TYR A 10 16.63 -8.80 0.74
CA TYR A 10 16.62 -9.61 -0.48
C TYR A 10 17.48 -9.07 -1.62
N GLU A 11 17.84 -7.79 -1.63
CA GLU A 11 18.55 -7.17 -2.76
C GLU A 11 19.87 -7.87 -3.07
N SER A 12 20.71 -8.10 -2.06
CA SER A 12 22.00 -8.77 -2.23
C SER A 12 21.85 -10.20 -2.77
N ARG A 13 20.84 -10.94 -2.31
CA ARG A 13 20.60 -12.33 -2.73
C ARG A 13 20.04 -12.42 -4.15
N LEU A 14 19.20 -11.46 -4.54
CA LEU A 14 18.66 -11.35 -5.90
C LEU A 14 19.76 -10.94 -6.90
N LEU A 15 20.64 -10.00 -6.52
CA LEU A 15 21.72 -9.54 -7.39
C LEU A 15 22.87 -10.56 -7.52
N SER A 16 23.14 -11.34 -6.47
CA SER A 16 24.18 -12.39 -6.48
C SER A 16 23.70 -13.74 -7.03
N CYS A 17 22.46 -13.82 -7.54
CA CYS A 17 21.82 -15.08 -7.97
C CYS A 17 21.73 -16.16 -6.88
N ALA A 18 21.97 -15.82 -5.61
CA ALA A 18 21.79 -16.73 -4.48
C ALA A 18 20.32 -17.03 -4.15
N MET A 19 19.38 -16.27 -4.74
CA MET A 19 17.95 -16.50 -4.65
C MET A 19 17.30 -16.26 -6.02
N THR A 20 16.41 -17.16 -6.44
CA THR A 20 15.65 -16.96 -7.67
C THR A 20 14.45 -16.03 -7.44
N VAL A 21 13.96 -15.42 -8.52
CA VAL A 21 12.74 -14.62 -8.50
C VAL A 21 11.53 -15.45 -8.02
N LYS A 22 11.47 -16.74 -8.36
CA LYS A 22 10.41 -17.66 -7.90
C LYS A 22 10.44 -17.87 -6.38
N ASP A 23 11.63 -18.07 -5.81
CA ASP A 23 11.78 -18.26 -4.35
C ASP A 23 11.37 -16.99 -3.59
N PHE A 24 11.78 -15.82 -4.11
CA PHE A 24 11.33 -14.54 -3.58
C PHE A 24 9.79 -14.45 -3.58
N PHE A 25 9.15 -14.78 -4.71
CA PHE A 25 7.69 -14.77 -4.80
C PHE A 25 7.03 -15.65 -3.77
N TRP A 26 7.50 -16.89 -3.62
CA TRP A 26 6.90 -17.83 -2.71
C TRP A 26 6.99 -17.39 -1.25
N ILE A 27 8.16 -16.88 -0.84
CA ILE A 27 8.38 -16.35 0.52
C ILE A 27 7.44 -15.17 0.79
N ARG A 28 7.26 -14.29 -0.20
CA ARG A 28 6.41 -13.10 -0.05
C ARG A 28 4.93 -13.47 -0.02
N PHE A 29 4.52 -14.41 -0.88
CA PHE A 29 3.15 -14.91 -0.96
C PHE A 29 2.71 -15.54 0.36
N ILE A 30 3.49 -16.49 0.92
CA ILE A 30 3.17 -17.16 2.18
C ILE A 30 3.12 -16.17 3.37
N ARG A 31 3.82 -15.04 3.30
CA ARG A 31 3.76 -14.00 4.34
C ARG A 31 2.54 -13.09 4.22
N LEU A 32 2.13 -12.76 3.00
CA LEU A 32 1.03 -11.83 2.74
C LEU A 32 -0.34 -12.53 2.79
N TYR A 33 -0.43 -13.74 2.28
CA TYR A 33 -1.69 -14.46 2.12
C TYR A 33 -2.43 -14.73 3.45
N PRO A 34 -1.77 -15.11 4.56
CA PRO A 34 -2.46 -15.34 5.83
C PRO A 34 -3.17 -14.09 6.36
N LEU A 35 -2.51 -12.93 6.26
CA LEU A 35 -3.09 -11.66 6.68
C LEU A 35 -4.27 -11.28 5.78
N TYR A 36 -4.15 -11.53 4.47
CA TYR A 36 -5.22 -11.29 3.53
C TYR A 36 -6.47 -12.11 3.83
N ILE A 37 -6.27 -13.42 4.04
CA ILE A 37 -7.36 -14.35 4.35
C ILE A 37 -8.01 -13.99 5.69
N ALA A 38 -7.23 -13.59 6.70
CA ALA A 38 -7.78 -13.07 7.94
C ALA A 38 -8.67 -11.83 7.71
N GLY A 39 -8.20 -10.88 6.89
CA GLY A 39 -9.00 -9.71 6.51
C GLY A 39 -10.27 -10.07 5.74
N LEU A 40 -10.20 -11.07 4.85
CA LEU A 40 -11.35 -11.57 4.11
C LEU A 40 -12.41 -12.19 5.05
N PHE A 41 -11.98 -13.03 6.00
CA PHE A 41 -12.88 -13.62 7.00
C PHE A 41 -13.53 -12.56 7.90
N LEU A 42 -12.77 -11.54 8.32
CA LEU A 42 -13.32 -10.42 9.08
C LEU A 42 -14.35 -9.63 8.26
N GLY A 43 -14.06 -9.39 6.98
CA GLY A 43 -14.97 -8.74 6.04
C GLY A 43 -16.29 -9.49 5.87
N VAL A 44 -16.22 -10.80 5.63
CA VAL A 44 -17.40 -11.66 5.58
C VAL A 44 -18.17 -11.66 6.90
N GLY A 45 -17.47 -11.78 8.03
CA GLY A 45 -18.09 -11.72 9.36
C GLY A 45 -18.81 -10.39 9.61
N TYR A 46 -18.25 -9.27 9.16
CA TYR A 46 -18.88 -7.96 9.24
C TYR A 46 -20.16 -7.87 8.39
N ILE A 47 -20.14 -8.39 7.16
CA ILE A 47 -21.32 -8.41 6.28
C ILE A 47 -22.44 -9.24 6.92
N VAL A 48 -22.11 -10.43 7.41
CA VAL A 48 -23.06 -11.32 8.10
C VAL A 48 -23.63 -10.65 9.35
N PHE A 49 -22.78 -10.03 10.18
CA PHE A 49 -23.23 -9.31 11.37
C PHE A 49 -24.18 -8.15 11.04
N ARG A 50 -23.88 -7.38 9.98
CA ARG A 50 -24.77 -6.31 9.52
C ARG A 50 -26.12 -6.83 9.05
N TRP A 51 -26.13 -7.92 8.29
CA TRP A 51 -27.36 -8.55 7.83
C TRP A 51 -28.24 -8.98 9.02
N PHE A 52 -27.67 -9.64 10.02
CA PHE A 52 -28.40 -10.07 11.22
C PHE A 52 -28.97 -8.92 12.07
N ILE A 53 -28.21 -7.83 12.25
CA ILE A 53 -28.62 -6.74 13.14
C ILE A 53 -29.51 -5.73 12.44
N LYS A 54 -29.12 -5.30 11.24
CA LYS A 54 -29.78 -4.20 10.53
C LYS A 54 -30.85 -4.65 9.55
N HIS A 55 -30.92 -5.95 9.21
CA HIS A 55 -31.79 -6.49 8.15
C HIS A 55 -31.64 -5.78 6.80
N GLU A 56 -30.53 -5.05 6.63
CA GLU A 56 -30.10 -4.53 5.35
C GLU A 56 -29.49 -5.71 4.62
N ASP A 57 -29.97 -5.98 3.40
CA ASP A 57 -29.29 -6.90 2.50
C ASP A 57 -28.31 -6.06 1.66
N PRO A 58 -27.02 -6.01 2.03
CA PRO A 58 -26.11 -5.07 1.38
C PRO A 58 -25.76 -5.48 -0.06
N PHE A 59 -26.09 -6.71 -0.50
CA PHE A 59 -25.66 -7.24 -1.78
C PHE A 59 -26.74 -8.10 -2.45
N ASP A 60 -26.84 -7.98 -3.77
CA ASP A 60 -27.41 -9.04 -4.60
C ASP A 60 -26.53 -10.30 -4.48
N ALA A 61 -27.12 -11.49 -4.50
CA ALA A 61 -26.42 -12.75 -4.32
C ALA A 61 -25.30 -12.95 -5.37
N PHE A 62 -25.54 -12.45 -6.58
CA PHE A 62 -24.56 -12.45 -7.67
C PHE A 62 -23.34 -11.55 -7.36
N ASP A 63 -23.59 -10.34 -6.86
CA ASP A 63 -22.54 -9.38 -6.48
C ASP A 63 -21.69 -9.88 -5.32
N LEU A 64 -22.29 -10.54 -4.34
CA LEU A 64 -21.57 -11.18 -3.23
C LEU A 64 -20.68 -12.32 -3.73
N ALA A 65 -21.20 -13.18 -4.60
CA ALA A 65 -20.44 -14.29 -5.18
C ALA A 65 -19.26 -13.78 -6.03
N ARG A 66 -19.49 -12.76 -6.87
CA ARG A 66 -18.45 -12.08 -7.65
C ARG A 66 -17.39 -11.47 -6.75
N GLY A 67 -17.81 -10.73 -5.72
CA GLY A 67 -16.93 -10.11 -4.74
C GLY A 67 -16.05 -11.13 -4.03
N LEU A 68 -16.63 -12.22 -3.52
CA LEU A 68 -15.90 -13.30 -2.86
C LEU A 68 -14.90 -13.97 -3.79
N PHE A 69 -15.27 -14.20 -5.04
CA PHE A 69 -14.39 -14.81 -6.03
C PHE A 69 -13.20 -13.90 -6.37
N LEU A 70 -13.45 -12.64 -6.72
CA LEU A 70 -12.41 -11.67 -7.08
C LEU A 70 -11.49 -11.34 -5.90
N ASN A 71 -12.07 -11.10 -4.72
CA ASN A 71 -11.30 -10.86 -3.50
C ASN A 71 -10.50 -12.12 -3.15
N GLY A 72 -11.09 -13.32 -3.19
CA GLY A 72 -10.36 -14.58 -2.98
C GLY A 72 -9.13 -14.75 -3.88
N LEU A 73 -9.17 -14.19 -5.09
CA LEU A 73 -8.08 -14.19 -6.07
C LEU A 73 -7.16 -12.97 -6.01
N PHE A 74 -7.30 -12.06 -5.04
CA PHE A 74 -6.52 -10.82 -4.95
C PHE A 74 -6.72 -9.84 -6.12
N ILE A 75 -7.82 -9.96 -6.86
CA ILE A 75 -8.11 -9.15 -8.04
C ILE A 75 -9.07 -8.01 -7.64
N PRO A 76 -8.73 -6.74 -7.95
CA PRO A 76 -9.64 -5.62 -7.73
C PRO A 76 -10.87 -5.71 -8.65
N ASP A 77 -12.04 -5.45 -8.10
CA ASP A 77 -13.30 -5.38 -8.84
C ASP A 77 -13.53 -3.94 -9.35
N PHE A 78 -13.27 -3.71 -10.64
CA PHE A 78 -13.48 -2.40 -11.26
C PHE A 78 -14.93 -2.16 -11.70
N PHE A 79 -15.81 -3.17 -11.61
CA PHE A 79 -17.23 -2.99 -11.93
C PHE A 79 -18.00 -2.34 -10.77
N ASP A 80 -17.40 -2.23 -9.59
CA ASP A 80 -17.89 -1.38 -8.54
C ASP A 80 -17.18 -0.03 -8.52
N GLU A 81 -17.96 1.04 -8.50
CA GLU A 81 -17.41 2.40 -8.47
C GLU A 81 -16.89 2.79 -7.07
N LYS A 82 -17.49 2.23 -6.01
CA LYS A 82 -17.20 2.66 -4.63
C LYS A 82 -15.97 1.99 -4.02
N LEU A 83 -15.90 0.66 -4.04
CA LEU A 83 -14.84 -0.10 -3.37
C LEU A 83 -14.36 -1.26 -4.25
N ILE A 84 -13.13 -1.15 -4.75
CA ILE A 84 -12.52 -2.22 -5.55
C ILE A 84 -12.32 -3.53 -4.78
N PHE A 85 -12.32 -3.47 -3.45
CA PHE A 85 -12.40 -4.63 -2.56
C PHE A 85 -13.54 -4.46 -1.57
N ARG A 86 -14.78 -4.60 -2.03
CA ARG A 86 -15.99 -4.41 -1.18
C ARG A 86 -15.97 -5.25 0.12
N ILE A 87 -15.53 -6.50 0.06
CA ILE A 87 -15.57 -7.42 1.21
C ILE A 87 -14.39 -7.16 2.16
N ASN A 88 -13.21 -6.87 1.61
CA ASN A 88 -12.03 -6.52 2.39
C ASN A 88 -11.48 -5.17 1.93
N PRO A 89 -12.05 -4.03 2.36
CA PRO A 89 -11.62 -2.72 1.89
C PRO A 89 -10.12 -2.46 2.08
N ALA A 90 -9.50 -3.02 3.12
CA ALA A 90 -8.06 -2.89 3.36
C ALA A 90 -7.17 -3.65 2.36
N ALA A 91 -7.75 -4.58 1.58
CA ALA A 91 -7.05 -5.43 0.62
C ALA A 91 -6.41 -4.67 -0.53
N TRP A 92 -6.90 -3.48 -0.88
CA TRP A 92 -6.40 -2.74 -2.05
C TRP A 92 -4.89 -2.46 -1.95
N SER A 93 -4.41 -2.17 -0.74
CA SER A 93 -2.99 -1.89 -0.51
C SER A 93 -2.15 -3.17 -0.56
N LEU A 94 -2.69 -4.28 -0.04
CA LEU A 94 -2.07 -5.61 -0.12
C LEU A 94 -2.01 -6.11 -1.57
N SER A 95 -3.00 -5.78 -2.39
CA SER A 95 -3.02 -6.19 -3.79
C SER A 95 -1.94 -5.47 -4.59
N LEU A 96 -1.85 -4.15 -4.47
CA LEU A 96 -0.76 -3.41 -5.09
C LEU A 96 0.61 -3.79 -4.53
N GLU A 97 0.67 -4.23 -3.27
CA GLU A 97 1.89 -4.75 -2.68
C GLU A 97 2.38 -6.02 -3.39
N TRP A 98 1.52 -6.97 -3.76
CA TRP A 98 1.98 -8.14 -4.50
C TRP A 98 2.58 -7.73 -5.85
N ILE A 99 1.94 -6.79 -6.55
CA ILE A 99 2.39 -6.29 -7.86
C ILE A 99 3.77 -5.65 -7.77
N ILE A 100 3.98 -4.71 -6.82
CA ILE A 100 5.25 -4.00 -6.72
C ILE A 100 6.41 -4.92 -6.31
N ASN A 101 6.12 -5.98 -5.55
CA ASN A 101 7.11 -7.02 -5.25
C ASN A 101 7.57 -7.76 -6.51
N ILE A 102 6.65 -8.04 -7.44
CA ILE A 102 6.97 -8.64 -8.74
C ILE A 102 7.86 -7.73 -9.56
N ILE A 103 7.43 -6.48 -9.71
CA ILE A 103 8.19 -5.47 -10.45
C ILE A 103 9.59 -5.32 -9.85
N TYR A 104 9.69 -5.34 -8.51
CA TYR A 104 10.97 -5.25 -7.82
C TYR A 104 11.91 -6.41 -8.13
N ALA A 105 11.48 -7.65 -7.92
CA ALA A 105 12.34 -8.81 -8.09
C ALA A 105 12.80 -9.01 -9.53
N VAL A 106 11.95 -8.68 -10.51
CA VAL A 106 12.25 -8.87 -11.94
C VAL A 106 13.12 -7.75 -12.47
N VAL A 107 12.79 -6.49 -12.17
CA VAL A 107 13.40 -5.33 -12.83
C VAL A 107 13.97 -4.32 -11.83
N ALA A 108 13.18 -3.86 -10.86
CA ALA A 108 13.57 -2.67 -10.08
C ALA A 108 14.77 -2.90 -9.15
N VAL A 109 15.05 -4.15 -8.76
CA VAL A 109 16.26 -4.54 -8.04
C VAL A 109 17.54 -4.17 -8.80
N LYS A 110 17.48 -4.13 -10.14
CA LYS A 110 18.62 -3.81 -11.02
C LYS A 110 18.73 -2.32 -11.37
N PHE A 111 17.75 -1.50 -10.99
CA PHE A 111 17.79 -0.07 -11.34
C PHE A 111 18.93 0.65 -10.63
N SER A 112 19.49 1.67 -11.29
CA SER A 112 20.48 2.56 -10.67
C SER A 112 19.80 3.55 -9.72
N ASN A 113 20.56 4.15 -8.80
CA ASN A 113 20.04 5.16 -7.89
C ASN A 113 19.47 6.38 -8.63
N ARG A 114 20.00 6.71 -9.81
CA ARG A 114 19.48 7.81 -10.65
C ARG A 114 18.08 7.49 -11.17
N VAL A 115 17.88 6.27 -11.69
CA VAL A 115 16.57 5.83 -12.18
C VAL A 115 15.56 5.80 -11.03
N LEU A 116 15.93 5.22 -9.89
CA LEU A 116 15.06 5.19 -8.71
C LEU A 116 14.70 6.60 -8.22
N LEU A 117 15.65 7.55 -8.28
CA LEU A 117 15.40 8.95 -7.92
C LEU A 117 14.44 9.64 -8.90
N CYS A 118 14.57 9.38 -10.20
CA CYS A 118 13.62 9.89 -11.19
C CYS A 118 12.21 9.32 -10.96
N ILE A 119 12.09 8.02 -10.70
CA ILE A 119 10.79 7.38 -10.42
C ILE A 119 10.18 7.94 -9.13
N ALA A 120 10.98 8.06 -8.06
CA ALA A 120 10.51 8.63 -6.80
C ALA A 120 10.12 10.10 -6.96
N GLY A 121 10.91 10.91 -7.66
CA GLY A 121 10.62 12.33 -7.92
C GLY A 121 9.35 12.51 -8.77
N GLY A 122 9.20 11.72 -9.84
CA GLY A 122 8.00 11.71 -10.67
C GLY A 122 6.77 11.24 -9.89
N GLY A 123 6.90 10.19 -9.08
CA GLY A 123 5.84 9.70 -8.20
C GLY A 123 5.42 10.74 -7.16
N ALA A 124 6.36 11.47 -6.56
CA ALA A 124 6.06 12.55 -5.62
C ALA A 124 5.31 13.71 -6.29
N ALA A 125 5.72 14.10 -7.50
CA ALA A 125 5.04 15.15 -8.27
C ALA A 125 3.62 14.74 -8.64
N LEU A 126 3.43 13.50 -9.12
CA LEU A 126 2.10 12.96 -9.45
C LEU A 126 1.22 12.86 -8.21
N MET A 127 1.75 12.41 -7.06
CA MET A 127 1.01 12.40 -5.79
C MET A 127 0.55 13.80 -5.39
N MET A 128 1.38 14.83 -5.58
CA MET A 128 1.01 16.21 -5.28
C MET A 128 -0.10 16.69 -6.21
N ILE A 129 0.00 16.43 -7.51
CA ILE A 129 -1.04 16.79 -8.49
C ILE A 129 -2.37 16.11 -8.16
N MET A 130 -2.35 14.80 -7.91
CA MET A 130 -3.54 14.03 -7.59
C MET A 130 -4.13 14.43 -6.25
N GLY A 131 -3.29 14.70 -5.24
CA GLY A 131 -3.75 15.17 -3.93
C GLY A 131 -4.43 16.55 -3.99
N LEU A 132 -3.98 17.43 -4.89
CA LEU A 132 -4.63 18.72 -5.15
C LEU A 132 -5.96 18.57 -5.92
N HIS A 133 -6.03 17.60 -6.85
CA HIS A 133 -7.24 17.32 -7.63
C HIS A 133 -8.34 16.68 -6.78
N GLU A 134 -8.00 15.63 -6.05
CA GLU A 134 -8.93 14.84 -5.23
C GLU A 134 -9.21 15.48 -3.87
N GLN A 135 -8.50 16.56 -3.54
CA GLN A 135 -8.48 17.21 -2.22
C GLN A 135 -8.18 16.24 -1.05
N THR A 136 -7.55 15.09 -1.35
CA THR A 136 -7.16 14.09 -0.37
C THR A 136 -5.92 13.33 -0.82
N LEU A 137 -5.08 12.92 0.13
CA LEU A 137 -3.98 11.98 -0.11
C LEU A 137 -4.38 10.52 0.11
N ASP A 138 -5.60 10.27 0.58
CA ASP A 138 -6.13 8.92 0.71
C ASP A 138 -6.68 8.38 -0.63
N LEU A 139 -5.73 7.98 -1.47
CA LEU A 139 -5.97 7.48 -2.83
C LEU A 139 -5.70 5.98 -2.91
N GLY A 140 -6.48 5.26 -3.72
CA GLY A 140 -6.23 3.86 -4.09
C GLY A 140 -7.33 2.86 -3.70
N TRP A 141 -8.37 3.31 -3.00
CA TRP A 141 -9.41 2.46 -2.43
C TRP A 141 -10.68 2.34 -3.29
N SER A 142 -10.89 3.27 -4.22
CA SER A 142 -12.00 3.25 -5.20
C SER A 142 -11.47 2.98 -6.61
N SER A 143 -12.37 2.70 -7.56
CA SER A 143 -11.98 2.49 -8.95
C SER A 143 -11.47 3.79 -9.59
N GLU A 144 -12.07 4.92 -9.23
CA GLU A 144 -11.71 6.26 -9.72
C GLU A 144 -10.30 6.69 -9.26
N ASN A 145 -9.95 6.42 -8.01
CA ASN A 145 -8.67 6.84 -7.43
C ASN A 145 -7.61 5.73 -7.36
N PHE A 146 -7.87 4.55 -7.95
CA PHE A 146 -6.97 3.39 -7.92
C PHE A 146 -5.56 3.72 -8.43
N ILE A 147 -5.48 4.53 -9.49
CA ILE A 147 -4.20 5.00 -10.07
C ILE A 147 -3.39 5.75 -9.02
N GLY A 148 -4.02 6.59 -8.20
CA GLY A 148 -3.36 7.31 -7.11
C GLY A 148 -2.74 6.34 -6.08
N GLY A 149 -3.43 5.24 -5.79
CA GLY A 149 -2.88 4.15 -4.95
C GLY A 149 -1.61 3.52 -5.53
N PHE A 150 -1.59 3.29 -6.84
CA PHE A 150 -0.41 2.75 -7.53
C PHE A 150 0.76 3.74 -7.50
N VAL A 151 0.53 5.02 -7.79
CA VAL A 151 1.56 6.07 -7.71
C VAL A 151 2.09 6.19 -6.28
N ARG A 152 1.22 6.13 -5.27
CA ARG A 152 1.57 6.17 -3.85
C ARG A 152 2.51 5.05 -3.45
N ILE A 153 2.22 3.83 -3.88
CA ILE A 153 3.06 2.66 -3.62
C ILE A 153 4.37 2.75 -4.39
N LEU A 154 4.34 3.15 -5.66
CA LEU A 154 5.54 3.32 -6.47
C LEU A 154 6.51 4.33 -5.84
N TYR A 155 6.00 5.49 -5.42
CA TYR A 155 6.78 6.52 -4.73
C TYR A 155 7.39 5.99 -3.42
N SER A 156 6.55 5.52 -2.50
CA SER A 156 7.00 5.09 -1.17
C SER A 156 7.96 3.89 -1.23
N PHE A 157 7.73 2.97 -2.17
CA PHE A 157 8.57 1.81 -2.36
C PHE A 157 9.94 2.17 -2.93
N THR A 158 10.00 2.99 -3.97
CA THR A 158 11.28 3.41 -4.58
C THR A 158 12.11 4.29 -3.64
N MET A 159 11.47 5.18 -2.89
CA MET A 159 12.11 5.93 -1.81
C MET A 159 12.71 5.00 -0.75
N GLY A 160 12.00 3.93 -0.38
CA GLY A 160 12.51 2.93 0.55
C GLY A 160 13.79 2.25 0.06
N ILE A 161 13.86 1.88 -1.22
CA ILE A 161 15.06 1.29 -1.82
C ILE A 161 16.24 2.28 -1.81
N LEU A 162 15.99 3.53 -2.23
CA LEU A 162 17.00 4.59 -2.22
C LEU A 162 17.57 4.80 -0.83
N LEU A 163 16.70 4.85 0.18
CA LEU A 163 17.10 5.00 1.57
C LEU A 163 17.98 3.83 2.01
N TYR A 164 17.61 2.59 1.68
CA TYR A 164 18.44 1.41 1.99
C TYR A 164 19.84 1.53 1.38
N ARG A 165 19.94 1.84 0.10
CA ARG A 165 21.22 1.94 -0.61
C ARG A 165 22.08 3.09 -0.10
N LEU A 166 21.47 4.20 0.32
CA LEU A 166 22.17 5.32 0.95
C LEU A 166 22.75 4.93 2.32
N ILE A 167 21.99 4.19 3.12
CA ILE A 167 22.47 3.67 4.41
C ILE A 167 23.63 2.71 4.20
N GLN A 168 23.48 1.80 3.23
CA GLN A 168 24.48 0.80 2.91
C GLN A 168 25.78 1.42 2.40
N SER A 169 25.71 2.48 1.57
CA SER A 169 26.88 3.15 1.02
C SER A 169 27.60 4.03 2.02
N ARG A 170 26.89 4.64 2.98
CA ARG A 170 27.46 5.50 4.01
C ARG A 170 27.94 4.75 5.25
N GLY A 171 27.71 3.43 5.34
CA GLY A 171 28.07 2.62 6.51
C GLY A 171 27.42 3.12 7.81
N MET A 172 26.31 3.85 7.70
CA MET A 172 25.73 4.58 8.82
C MET A 172 24.97 3.60 9.74
N PRO A 173 25.39 3.37 11.00
CA PRO A 173 24.57 2.61 11.92
C PRO A 173 23.29 3.41 12.17
N PHE A 174 22.14 2.84 11.84
CA PHE A 174 20.82 3.45 12.04
C PHE A 174 20.50 3.51 13.54
N LYS A 175 21.17 4.40 14.27
CA LYS A 175 20.85 4.77 15.65
C LYS A 175 20.11 6.10 15.62
N ILE A 176 18.87 6.08 15.12
CA ILE A 176 18.00 7.24 15.32
C ILE A 176 17.63 7.24 16.79
N ASN A 177 18.04 8.28 17.52
CA ASN A 177 17.60 8.45 18.90
C ASN A 177 16.09 8.66 18.89
N ALA A 178 15.34 7.72 19.48
CA ALA A 178 13.88 7.80 19.54
C ALA A 178 13.40 9.12 20.15
N LEU A 179 14.18 9.72 21.08
CA LEU A 179 13.89 11.04 21.63
C LEU A 179 13.91 12.18 20.60
N LEU A 180 14.70 12.09 19.53
CA LEU A 180 14.73 13.10 18.47
C LEU A 180 13.57 12.94 17.49
N LEU A 181 12.98 11.76 17.39
CA LEU A 181 11.79 11.50 16.57
C LEU A 181 10.50 11.92 17.27
N LEU A 182 10.44 11.85 18.60
CA LEU A 182 9.27 12.22 19.38
C LEU A 182 8.72 13.62 19.04
N PRO A 183 9.51 14.71 19.00
CA PRO A 183 8.97 16.02 18.65
C PRO A 183 8.49 16.10 17.19
N VAL A 184 9.16 15.42 16.25
CA VAL A 184 8.73 15.39 14.84
C VAL A 184 7.40 14.63 14.69
N ILE A 185 7.26 13.49 15.36
CA ILE A 185 6.03 12.70 15.38
C ILE A 185 4.91 13.50 16.06
N PHE A 186 5.21 14.16 17.20
CA PHE A 186 4.26 14.97 17.93
C PHE A 186 3.74 16.15 17.08
N ILE A 187 4.63 16.85 16.40
CA ILE A 187 4.27 17.92 15.47
C ILE A 187 3.45 17.36 14.30
N ALA A 188 3.85 16.23 13.70
CA ALA A 188 3.12 15.60 12.61
C ALA A 188 1.72 15.14 13.01
N LEU A 189 1.50 14.72 14.26
CA LEU A 189 0.20 14.33 14.79
C LEU A 189 -0.68 15.52 15.17
N ILE A 190 -0.09 16.63 15.62
CA ILE A 190 -0.83 17.81 16.08
C ILE A 190 -1.20 18.76 14.94
N ILE A 191 -0.37 18.89 13.90
CA ILE A 191 -0.65 19.76 12.74
C ILE A 191 -2.03 19.48 12.11
N PRO A 192 -2.44 18.22 11.84
CA PRO A 192 -3.77 17.91 11.31
C PRO A 192 -4.91 18.28 12.27
N MET A 193 -4.64 18.33 13.57
CA MET A 193 -5.61 18.67 14.62
C MET A 193 -5.75 20.19 14.80
N LEU A 194 -4.68 20.94 14.59
CA LEU A 194 -4.67 22.41 14.68
C LEU A 194 -5.13 23.09 13.38
N CYS A 195 -4.99 22.42 12.24
CA CYS A 195 -5.46 22.91 10.94
C CYS A 195 -6.48 21.90 10.37
N PRO A 196 -7.79 22.08 10.66
CA PRO A 196 -8.83 21.14 10.27
C PRO A 196 -8.90 20.90 8.76
N ASP A 197 -8.63 21.94 7.97
CA ASP A 197 -8.58 21.85 6.51
C ASP A 197 -7.44 20.92 6.05
N PHE A 198 -6.29 20.96 6.74
CA PHE A 198 -5.15 20.08 6.46
C PHE A 198 -5.41 18.64 6.94
N GLY A 199 -6.13 18.46 8.05
CA GLY A 199 -6.61 17.16 8.51
C GLY A 199 -7.60 16.51 7.54
N LEU A 200 -8.53 17.29 7.00
CA LEU A 200 -9.47 16.83 5.98
C LEU A 200 -8.76 16.43 4.67
N TYR A 201 -7.70 17.16 4.29
CA TYR A 201 -6.83 16.80 3.16
C TYR A 201 -5.99 15.53 3.38
N LEU A 202 -5.65 15.20 4.63
CA LEU A 202 -4.85 14.02 4.95
C LEU A 202 -5.69 12.74 5.10
N PHE A 203 -6.89 12.87 5.62
CA PHE A 203 -7.74 11.73 5.98
C PHE A 203 -8.98 11.56 5.08
N GLY A 204 -9.24 12.49 4.17
CA GLY A 204 -10.46 12.52 3.36
C GLY A 204 -11.69 12.92 4.20
N ARG A 205 -12.75 13.39 3.52
CA ARG A 205 -14.06 13.57 4.17
C ARG A 205 -14.65 12.19 4.45
N PHE A 206 -14.59 11.73 5.69
CA PHE A 206 -15.44 10.63 6.14
C PHE A 206 -16.88 11.16 6.27
N GLU A 207 -17.60 11.22 5.15
CA GLU A 207 -19.06 11.25 5.20
C GLU A 207 -19.52 9.83 5.56
N ILE A 208 -19.77 9.62 6.87
CA ILE A 208 -20.42 8.43 7.42
C ILE A 208 -21.93 8.58 7.29
#